data_AF-A0A6F8Z090-F1
#
_entry.id   AF-A0A6F8Z090-F1
#
_cell.length_a   1.000
_cell.length_b   1.000
_cell.length_c   1.000
_cell.angle_alpha   90.00
_cell.angle_beta   90.00
_cell.angle_gamma   90.00
#
_symmetry.space_group_name_H-M   'P 1'
#
loop_
_entity.id
_entity.type
_entity.pdbx_description
1 polymer ?
#
loop_
_entity_poly.entity_id
_entity_poly.type
_entity_poly.pdbx_seq_one_letter_code
_entity_poly.pdbx_strand_id
1 'polypeptide(L)'
;MIGLALLLAAVGMGTKFATGWLAARRAGIGRSGRARAGAALIPRGEFNIVIAGLAVAAGAHASLGPLAAAYVLILAIVAPLAARVVEPLLYRHRQAVPG
;
A
#
# COMPACT_ATOMS: atom_id res chain seq x y z
N MET A 1 13.64 12.50 11.06
CA MET A 1 12.29 12.23 10.51
C MET A 1 12.20 11.02 9.60
N ILE A 2 13.20 10.74 8.74
CA ILE A 2 13.16 9.61 7.78
C ILE A 2 12.90 8.27 8.47
N GLY A 3 13.52 8.00 9.62
CA GLY A 3 13.27 6.76 10.37
C GLY A 3 11.81 6.57 10.79
N LEU A 4 11.12 7.65 11.21
CA LEU A 4 9.70 7.60 11.56
C LEU A 4 8.82 7.39 10.32
N ALA A 5 9.15 8.03 9.21
CA ALA A 5 8.45 7.85 7.94
C ALA A 5 8.57 6.40 7.43
N LEU A 6 9.76 5.79 7.54
CA LEU A 6 9.99 4.39 7.21
C LEU A 6 9.20 3.44 8.12
N LEU A 7 9.17 3.71 9.43
CA LEU A 7 8.39 2.90 10.37
C LEU A 7 6.89 2.98 10.07
N LEU A 8 6.36 4.19 9.86
CA LEU A 8 4.97 4.40 9.47
C LEU A 8 4.64 3.72 8.14
N ALA A 9 5.53 3.82 7.15
CA ALA A 9 5.37 3.14 5.88
C ALA A 9 5.33 1.62 6.06
N ALA A 10 6.28 1.03 6.80
CA ALA A 10 6.32 -0.40 7.04
C ALA A 10 5.05 -0.92 7.73
N VAL A 11 4.64 -0.26 8.83
CA VAL A 11 3.43 -0.63 9.58
C VAL A 11 2.18 -0.46 8.72
N GLY A 12 2.06 0.67 8.01
CA GLY A 12 0.92 0.97 7.15
C GLY A 12 0.79 -0.02 5.98
N MET A 13 1.89 -0.31 5.29
CA MET A 13 1.92 -1.30 4.22
C MET A 13 1.57 -2.69 4.72
N GLY A 14 2.16 -3.13 5.83
CA GLY A 14 1.91 -4.45 6.41
C GLY A 14 0.45 -4.65 6.81
N THR A 15 -0.13 -3.69 7.54
CA THR A 15 -1.55 -3.76 7.96
C THR A 15 -2.51 -3.72 6.77
N LYS A 16 -2.26 -2.86 5.78
CA LYS A 16 -3.09 -2.78 4.57
C LYS A 16 -3.03 -4.06 3.75
N PHE A 17 -1.83 -4.57 3.52
CA PHE A 17 -1.64 -5.81 2.79
C PHE A 17 -2.34 -6.98 3.50
N ALA A 18 -2.13 -7.12 4.82
CA ALA A 18 -2.79 -8.14 5.63
C ALA A 18 -4.32 -8.04 5.56
N THR A 19 -4.87 -6.83 5.60
CA THR A 19 -6.32 -6.60 5.52
C THR A 19 -6.88 -7.07 4.18
N GLY A 20 -6.23 -6.71 3.06
CA GLY A 20 -6.67 -7.13 1.73
C GLY A 20 -6.52 -8.63 1.51
N TRP A 21 -5.46 -9.22 2.05
CA TRP A 21 -5.26 -10.66 2.04
C TRP A 21 -6.35 -11.42 2.82
N LEU A 22 -6.68 -10.96 4.04
CA LEU A 22 -7.73 -11.57 4.86
C LEU A 22 -9.10 -11.42 4.20
N ALA A 23 -9.43 -10.25 3.63
CA ALA A 23 -10.68 -10.01 2.92
C ALA A 23 -10.84 -10.96 1.73
N ALA A 24 -9.82 -11.05 0.87
CA ALA A 24 -9.82 -11.97 -0.25
C ALA A 24 -9.83 -13.45 0.17
N ARG A 25 -9.18 -13.78 1.29
CA ARG A 25 -9.25 -15.13 1.88
C ARG A 25 -10.66 -15.49 2.31
N ARG A 26 -11.37 -14.58 2.98
CA ARG A 26 -12.77 -14.76 3.39
C ARG A 26 -13.72 -14.89 2.19
N ALA A 27 -13.40 -14.22 1.10
CA ALA A 27 -14.14 -14.33 -0.17
C ALA A 27 -13.77 -15.58 -1.01
N GLY A 28 -13.01 -16.53 -0.47
CA GLY A 28 -12.65 -17.77 -1.18
C GLY A 28 -11.65 -17.60 -2.33
N ILE A 29 -11.07 -16.41 -2.51
CA ILE A 29 -10.16 -16.11 -3.62
C ILE A 29 -8.84 -16.88 -3.45
N GLY A 30 -8.27 -17.38 -4.55
CA GLY A 30 -6.98 -18.09 -4.57
C GLY A 30 -5.79 -17.20 -4.14
N ARG A 31 -4.63 -17.82 -3.85
CA ARG A 31 -3.43 -17.14 -3.30
C ARG A 31 -2.97 -15.94 -4.14
N SER A 32 -3.01 -16.04 -5.47
CA SER A 32 -2.65 -14.95 -6.39
C SER A 32 -3.62 -13.76 -6.27
N GLY A 33 -4.93 -14.02 -6.22
CA GLY A 33 -5.92 -12.96 -6.04
C GLY A 33 -5.88 -12.32 -4.64
N ARG A 34 -5.50 -13.06 -3.60
CA ARG A 34 -5.27 -12.50 -2.25
C ARG A 34 -4.08 -11.54 -2.21
N ALA A 35 -2.98 -11.91 -2.87
CA ALA A 35 -1.81 -11.06 -2.97
C ALA A 35 -2.13 -9.75 -3.71
N ARG A 36 -2.93 -9.82 -4.78
CA ARG A 36 -3.41 -8.63 -5.50
C ARG A 36 -4.30 -7.74 -4.65
N ALA A 37 -5.25 -8.34 -3.93
CA ALA A 37 -6.14 -7.60 -3.03
C ALA A 37 -5.35 -6.89 -1.92
N GLY A 38 -4.31 -7.54 -1.38
CA GLY A 38 -3.39 -6.93 -0.42
C GLY A 38 -2.63 -5.74 -1.02
N ALA A 39 -2.00 -5.93 -2.19
CA ALA A 39 -1.23 -4.88 -2.86
C ALA A 39 -2.09 -3.66 -3.24
N ALA A 40 -3.34 -3.89 -3.67
CA ALA A 40 -4.26 -2.82 -4.05
C ALA A 40 -4.64 -1.88 -2.88
N LEU A 41 -4.48 -2.31 -1.63
CA LEU A 41 -4.80 -1.49 -0.45
C LEU A 41 -3.61 -0.65 0.06
N ILE A 42 -2.42 -0.84 -0.50
CA ILE A 42 -1.20 -0.12 -0.09
C ILE A 42 -1.22 1.37 -0.47
N PRO A 43 -1.63 1.81 -1.68
CA PRO A 43 -1.48 3.20 -2.10
C PRO A 43 -2.14 4.21 -1.16
N ARG A 44 -1.42 5.29 -0.85
CA ARG A 44 -1.96 6.56 -0.34
C ARG A 44 -1.15 7.69 -0.95
N GLY A 45 -1.85 8.76 -1.36
CA GLY A 45 -1.21 9.87 -2.07
C GLY A 45 -1.66 11.22 -1.51
N GLU A 46 -2.83 11.65 -1.95
CA GLU A 46 -3.22 13.06 -1.86
C GLU A 46 -3.81 13.41 -0.49
N PHE A 47 -4.71 12.58 0.03
CA PHE A 47 -5.41 12.87 1.27
C PHE A 47 -4.50 12.92 2.51
N ASN A 48 -3.44 12.10 2.55
CA ASN A 48 -2.47 12.12 3.65
C ASN A 48 -1.67 13.44 3.69
N ILE A 49 -1.35 14.02 2.52
CA ILE A 49 -0.68 15.33 2.44
C ILE A 49 -1.64 16.43 2.89
N VAL A 50 -2.91 16.36 2.46
CA VAL A 50 -3.96 17.31 2.87
C VAL A 50 -4.14 17.31 4.39
N ILE A 51 -4.26 16.14 5.04
CA ILE A 51 -4.39 16.05 6.50
C ILE A 51 -3.18 16.69 7.21
N ALA A 52 -1.97 16.42 6.72
CA ALA A 52 -0.76 16.99 7.30
C ALA A 52 -0.72 18.52 7.16
N GLY A 53 -1.14 19.04 6.00
CA GLY A 53 -1.29 20.48 5.77
C GLY A 53 -2.30 21.12 6.71
N LEU A 54 -3.47 20.50 6.88
CA LEU A 54 -4.50 20.96 7.83
C LEU A 54 -4.00 20.96 9.28
N ALA A 55 -3.29 19.91 9.70
CA ALA A 55 -2.72 19.83 11.04
C ALA A 55 -1.70 20.94 11.30
N VAL A 56 -0.80 21.20 10.34
CA VAL A 56 0.17 22.31 10.43
C VAL A 56 -0.54 23.65 10.49
N ALA A 57 -1.58 23.86 9.66
CA ALA A 57 -2.38 25.08 9.69
C ALA A 57 -3.12 25.28 11.02
N ALA A 58 -3.49 24.19 11.70
CA ALA A 58 -4.12 24.19 13.03
C ALA A 58 -3.11 24.34 14.19
N GLY A 59 -1.82 24.58 13.91
CA GLY A 59 -0.79 24.80 14.93
C GLY A 59 -0.03 23.55 15.38
N ALA A 60 -0.22 22.41 14.71
CA ALA A 60 0.61 21.23 14.95
C ALA A 60 2.05 21.44 14.40
N HIS A 61 2.97 20.57 14.78
CA HIS A 61 4.39 20.68 14.41
C HIS A 61 4.60 20.77 12.89
N ALA A 62 5.34 21.80 12.45
CA ALA A 62 5.62 22.07 11.03
C ALA A 62 6.30 20.90 10.28
N SER A 63 6.97 19.99 10.99
CA SER A 63 7.61 18.80 10.43
C SER A 63 6.63 17.75 9.89
N LEU A 64 5.32 17.88 10.17
CA LEU A 64 4.29 16.95 9.68
C LEU A 64 4.16 16.97 8.15
N GLY A 65 4.29 18.15 7.52
CA GLY A 65 4.25 18.28 6.04
C GLY A 65 5.34 17.46 5.36
N PRO A 66 6.63 17.71 5.65
CA PRO A 66 7.75 16.92 5.13
C PRO A 66 7.66 15.41 5.45
N LEU A 67 7.16 15.05 6.64
CA LEU A 67 6.95 13.65 7.01
C LEU A 67 5.89 12.98 6.14
N ALA A 68 4.74 13.63 5.93
CA ALA A 68 3.67 13.10 5.10
C ALA A 68 4.11 12.96 3.64
N ALA A 69 4.84 13.94 3.11
CA ALA A 69 5.41 13.87 1.77
C ALA A 69 6.38 12.68 1.62
N ALA A 70 7.32 12.51 2.56
CA ALA A 70 8.27 11.39 2.53
C ALA A 70 7.56 10.03 2.63
N TYR A 71 6.58 9.89 3.55
CA TYR A 71 5.76 8.70 3.68
C TYR A 71 5.01 8.38 2.38
N VAL A 72 4.34 9.37 1.78
CA VAL A 72 3.58 9.20 0.52
C VAL A 72 4.50 8.80 -0.63
N LEU A 73 5.68 9.41 -0.75
CA LEU A 73 6.66 9.06 -1.78
C LEU A 73 7.10 7.60 -1.67
N ILE A 74 7.37 7.13 -0.45
CA ILE A 74 7.71 5.72 -0.19
C ILE A 74 6.57 4.81 -0.65
N LEU A 75 5.32 5.10 -0.25
CA LEU A 75 4.17 4.30 -0.63
C LEU A 75 3.92 4.30 -2.15
N ALA A 76 4.10 5.45 -2.81
CA ALA A 76 3.93 5.60 -4.24
C ALA A 76 4.94 4.76 -5.05
N ILE A 77 6.14 4.54 -4.49
CA ILE A 77 7.16 3.66 -5.09
C ILE A 77 6.87 2.19 -4.75
N VAL A 78 6.53 1.87 -3.50
CA VAL A 78 6.35 0.47 -3.09
C VAL A 78 5.08 -0.15 -3.69
N ALA A 79 3.99 0.61 -3.84
CA ALA A 79 2.75 0.10 -4.41
C ALA A 79 2.89 -0.55 -5.81
N PRO A 80 3.48 0.11 -6.84
CA PRO A 80 3.68 -0.49 -8.15
C PRO A 80 4.68 -1.65 -8.13
N LEU A 81 5.70 -1.61 -7.26
CA LEU A 81 6.62 -2.72 -7.07
C LEU A 81 5.90 -3.94 -6.48
N ALA A 82 5.08 -3.75 -5.44
CA ALA A 82 4.26 -4.81 -4.85
C ALA A 82 3.29 -5.40 -5.88
N ALA A 83 2.67 -4.57 -6.73
CA ALA A 83 1.82 -5.05 -7.82
C ALA A 83 2.58 -5.91 -8.84
N ARG A 84 3.79 -5.49 -9.24
CA ARG A 84 4.66 -6.24 -10.18
C ARG A 84 5.22 -7.53 -9.60
N VAL A 85 5.56 -7.58 -8.31
CA VAL A 85 6.01 -8.81 -7.64
C VAL A 85 4.88 -9.83 -7.49
N VAL A 86 3.63 -9.37 -7.45
CA VAL A 86 2.45 -10.25 -7.42
C VAL A 86 2.13 -10.82 -8.81
N GLU A 87 2.51 -10.14 -9.88
CA GLU A 87 2.29 -10.51 -11.28
C GLU A 87 2.87 -11.89 -11.73
N PRO A 88 4.07 -12.35 -11.29
CA PRO A 88 4.58 -13.68 -11.65
C PRO A 88 3.73 -14.86 -11.16
N LEU A 89 2.72 -14.65 -10.31
CA LEU A 89 1.74 -15.68 -9.92
C LEU A 89 0.52 -15.75 -10.87
N LEU A 90 0.36 -14.82 -11.81
CA LEU A 90 -0.77 -14.77 -12.76
C LEU A 90 -0.55 -15.65 -14.00
N TYR A 91 0.70 -15.77 -14.47
CA TYR A 91 0.98 -16.48 -15.73
C TYR A 91 0.83 -18.00 -15.65
N ARG A 92 0.74 -18.59 -14.45
CA ARG A 92 0.65 -20.05 -14.29
C ARG A 92 -0.76 -20.62 -14.51
N HIS A 93 -1.80 -19.78 -14.64
CA HIS A 93 -3.20 -20.23 -14.73
C HIS A 93 -3.92 -19.95 -16.05
N ARG A 94 -3.30 -19.26 -17.02
CA ARG A 94 -3.90 -19.04 -18.36
C ARG A 94 -3.59 -20.12 -19.41
N GLN A 95 -2.89 -21.20 -19.05
CA GLN A 95 -2.54 -22.28 -19.98
C GLN A 95 -3.47 -23.52 -19.94
N ALA A 96 -4.57 -23.50 -19.19
CA ALA A 96 -5.46 -24.66 -19.05
C ALA A 96 -6.84 -24.48 -19.74
N VAL A 97 -6.89 -23.83 -20.89
CA VAL A 97 -8.02 -24.00 -21.83
C VAL A 97 -7.47 -24.44 -23.18
N PRO A 98 -7.19 -25.74 -23.36
CA PRO A 98 -7.05 -26.32 -24.69
C PRO A 98 -8.44 -26.39 -25.34
N GLY A 99 -8.57 -25.76 -26.50
CA GLY A 99 -9.61 -26.06 -27.49
C GLY A 99 -9.09 -27.07 -28.50
#